data_AF-A0AAE2D744-F1
#
_entry.id   AF-A0AAE2D744-F1
#
_cell.length_a   1.000
_cell.length_b   1.000
_cell.length_c   1.000
_cell.angle_alpha   90.00
_cell.angle_beta   90.00
_cell.angle_gamma   90.00
#
_symmetry.space_group_name_H-M   'P 1'
#
loop_
_entity.id
_entity.type
_entity.pdbx_description
1 polymer ?
#
loop_
_entity_poly.entity_id
_entity_poly.type
_entity_poly.pdbx_seq_one_letter_code
_entity_poly.pdbx_strand_id
1 'polypeptide(L)'
;MDDEVDYMSDAILNKIEDVKPGLFLSRDAKRQRVVEANRRKNKCLSKSETEIHHLKEGLKKKVGPENKGFSLLSKMGYIPGKGLGKNATGIADPVAIEIPQGREGLGFASEKNERITFQENIGQQIQIAYKEEFRSTMAMRFQQNRLNRQLDTARRTCRDLDMKESIKTPVHESFWPPVDPVPTEDIDNAKYGSGSRSSNFKLVKGKLPVRVVLDHEVGVSEDFPDNDLAKLDPNYTKCDYASIQKNFLQLLSYLRSRHNYCFWCSLQYRDQSELLDQCPGENEDQHD
;
A
#
# COMPACT_ATOMS: atom_id res chain seq x y z
N MET A 1 -9.93 -25.64 -23.55
CA MET A 1 -9.58 -24.26 -23.18
C MET A 1 -9.01 -24.39 -21.80
N ASP A 2 -7.69 -24.42 -21.69
CA ASP A 2 -7.01 -24.48 -20.41
C ASP A 2 -7.29 -23.16 -19.69
N ASP A 3 -7.91 -23.23 -18.51
CA ASP A 3 -8.11 -22.08 -17.63
C ASP A 3 -6.74 -21.69 -17.05
N GLU A 4 -5.96 -20.95 -17.84
CA GLU A 4 -4.72 -20.32 -17.42
C GLU A 4 -5.08 -19.33 -16.30
N VAL A 5 -4.80 -19.74 -15.06
CA VAL A 5 -5.09 -18.95 -13.87
C VAL A 5 -4.33 -17.63 -14.01
N ASP A 6 -5.06 -16.55 -14.26
CA ASP A 6 -4.52 -15.21 -14.46
C ASP A 6 -3.51 -14.90 -13.36
N TYR A 7 -2.25 -14.76 -13.77
CA TYR A 7 -1.10 -14.56 -12.90
C TYR A 7 -1.23 -13.31 -12.02
N MET A 8 -2.14 -12.40 -12.37
CA MET A 8 -2.43 -11.17 -11.61
C MET A 8 -3.69 -11.25 -10.75
N SER A 9 -4.36 -12.40 -10.69
CA SER A 9 -5.57 -12.59 -9.87
C SER A 9 -5.26 -13.11 -8.46
N ASP A 10 -6.08 -12.71 -7.49
CA ASP A 10 -5.97 -13.14 -6.08
C ASP A 10 -6.16 -14.66 -5.88
N ALA A 11 -6.53 -15.41 -6.92
CA ALA A 11 -6.64 -16.86 -6.90
C ALA A 11 -5.32 -17.56 -6.53
N ILE A 12 -4.18 -16.92 -6.81
CA ILE A 12 -2.85 -17.44 -6.45
C ILE A 12 -2.53 -17.10 -4.99
N LEU A 13 -2.83 -15.88 -4.55
CA LEU A 13 -2.61 -15.44 -3.15
C LEU A 13 -3.46 -16.24 -2.16
N ASN A 14 -4.69 -16.59 -2.54
CA ASN A 14 -5.60 -17.39 -1.71
C ASN A 14 -5.16 -18.87 -1.56
N LYS A 15 -4.26 -19.36 -2.42
CA LYS A 15 -3.70 -20.72 -2.34
C LYS A 15 -2.43 -20.79 -1.48
N ILE A 16 -1.83 -19.65 -1.16
CA ILE A 16 -0.67 -19.58 -0.28
C ILE A 16 -1.19 -19.60 1.15
N GLU A 17 -0.76 -20.59 1.94
CA GLU A 17 -0.99 -20.56 3.38
C GLU A 17 -0.30 -19.33 3.96
N ASP A 18 -1.03 -18.49 4.71
CA ASP A 18 -0.47 -17.28 5.32
C ASP A 18 0.44 -17.69 6.50
N VAL A 19 1.64 -18.17 6.17
CA VAL A 19 2.72 -18.50 7.11
C VAL A 19 3.49 -17.22 7.46
N LYS A 20 2.79 -16.11 7.70
CA LYS A 20 3.43 -14.92 8.26
C LYS A 20 3.92 -15.29 9.66
N PRO A 21 5.23 -15.21 9.95
CA PRO A 21 5.69 -15.25 11.32
C PRO A 21 5.02 -14.05 12.01
N GLY A 22 3.99 -14.33 12.80
CA GLY A 22 3.18 -13.30 13.40
C GLY A 22 4.09 -12.34 14.15
N LEU A 23 3.94 -11.03 13.90
CA LEU A 23 4.53 -10.00 14.75
C LEU A 23 4.28 -10.42 16.21
N PHE A 24 5.32 -10.36 17.06
CA PHE A 24 5.19 -10.73 18.46
C PHE A 24 4.11 -9.85 19.12
N LEU A 25 2.90 -10.40 19.22
CA LEU A 25 1.80 -9.75 19.89
C LEU A 25 2.03 -9.87 21.39
N SER A 26 1.91 -8.75 22.11
CA SER A 26 1.92 -8.79 23.56
C SER A 26 0.90 -9.82 24.08
N ARG A 27 1.25 -10.49 25.18
CA ARG A 27 0.37 -11.44 25.87
C ARG A 27 -0.99 -10.83 26.17
N ASP A 28 -1.03 -9.52 26.43
CA ASP A 28 -2.26 -8.76 26.68
C ASP A 28 -3.12 -8.60 25.43
N ALA A 29 -2.52 -8.28 24.28
CA ALA A 29 -3.23 -8.21 23.00
C ALA A 29 -3.83 -9.56 22.61
N LYS A 30 -3.11 -10.66 22.86
CA LYS A 30 -3.63 -12.02 22.66
C LYS A 30 -4.80 -12.33 23.60
N ARG A 31 -4.70 -11.95 24.89
CA ARG A 31 -5.78 -12.11 25.86
C ARG A 31 -7.02 -11.30 25.48
N GLN A 32 -6.86 -10.04 25.08
CA GLN A 32 -7.97 -9.18 24.64
C GLN A 32 -8.72 -9.78 23.46
N ARG A 33 -8.02 -10.26 22.41
CA ARG A 33 -8.66 -10.92 21.27
C ARG A 33 -9.43 -12.17 21.66
N VAL A 34 -8.89 -12.99 22.57
CA VAL A 34 -9.58 -14.19 23.07
C VAL A 34 -10.83 -13.79 23.87
N VAL A 35 -10.74 -12.78 24.73
CA VAL A 35 -11.89 -12.28 25.50
C VAL A 35 -12.97 -11.73 24.55
N GLU A 36 -12.59 -10.96 23.54
CA GLU A 36 -13.52 -10.41 22.56
C GLU A 36 -14.15 -11.51 21.69
N ALA A 37 -13.36 -12.48 21.24
CA ALA A 37 -13.87 -13.64 20.51
C ALA A 37 -14.85 -14.46 21.35
N ASN A 38 -14.55 -14.68 22.63
CA ASN A 38 -15.46 -15.36 23.56
C ASN A 38 -16.72 -14.53 23.84
N ARG A 39 -16.62 -13.20 23.94
CA ARG A 39 -17.77 -12.30 24.08
C ARG A 39 -18.67 -12.35 22.84
N ARG A 40 -18.10 -12.45 21.64
CA ARG A 40 -18.85 -12.63 20.39
C ARG A 40 -19.53 -14.00 20.33
N LYS A 41 -18.82 -15.07 20.71
CA LYS A 41 -19.38 -16.45 20.73
C LYS A 41 -20.47 -16.65 21.78
N ASN A 42 -20.32 -16.03 22.94
CA ASN A 42 -21.26 -16.15 24.05
C ASN A 42 -22.37 -15.09 24.02
N LYS A 43 -22.47 -14.29 22.94
CA LYS A 43 -23.58 -13.36 22.76
C LYS A 43 -24.83 -14.18 22.44
N CYS A 44 -25.69 -14.36 23.44
CA CYS A 44 -27.03 -14.89 23.18
C CYS A 44 -27.81 -13.87 22.34
N LEU A 45 -28.35 -14.35 21.22
CA LEU A 45 -29.24 -13.55 20.39
C LEU A 45 -30.52 -13.26 21.18
N SER A 46 -31.06 -12.06 21.02
CA SER A 46 -32.37 -11.71 21.59
C SER A 46 -33.44 -12.63 21.03
N LYS A 47 -34.51 -12.89 21.81
CA LYS A 47 -35.63 -13.72 21.37
C LYS A 47 -36.19 -13.26 20.01
N SER A 48 -36.31 -11.95 19.82
CA SER A 48 -36.73 -11.35 18.55
C SER A 48 -35.77 -11.63 17.39
N GLU A 49 -34.46 -11.57 17.64
CA GLU A 49 -33.44 -11.86 16.62
C GLU A 49 -33.44 -13.35 16.23
N THR A 50 -33.64 -14.24 17.20
CA THR A 50 -33.75 -15.69 16.93
C THR A 50 -34.98 -16.03 16.10
N GLU A 51 -36.13 -15.42 16.38
CA GLU A 51 -37.38 -15.63 15.63
C GLU A 51 -37.23 -15.18 14.17
N ILE A 52 -36.59 -14.02 13.95
CA ILE A 52 -36.31 -13.51 12.59
C ILE A 52 -35.33 -14.41 11.84
N HIS A 53 -34.30 -14.93 12.51
CA HIS A 53 -33.35 -15.89 11.91
C HIS A 53 -34.07 -17.16 11.47
N HIS A 54 -34.86 -17.74 12.38
CA HIS A 54 -35.64 -18.95 12.10
C HIS A 54 -36.64 -18.75 10.96
N LEU A 55 -37.27 -17.57 10.88
CA LEU A 55 -38.13 -17.18 9.77
C LEU A 55 -37.37 -17.06 8.45
N LYS A 56 -36.22 -16.38 8.44
CA LYS A 56 -35.37 -16.26 7.24
C LYS A 56 -34.87 -17.62 6.75
N GLU A 57 -34.46 -18.49 7.67
CA GLU A 57 -34.06 -19.87 7.36
C GLU A 57 -35.23 -20.68 6.81
N GLY A 58 -36.41 -20.57 7.43
CA GLY A 58 -37.63 -21.21 6.99
C GLY A 58 -38.07 -20.76 5.60
N LEU A 59 -37.99 -19.45 5.30
CA LEU A 59 -38.31 -18.89 3.99
C LEU A 59 -37.33 -19.35 2.91
N LYS A 60 -36.05 -19.54 3.26
CA LYS A 60 -35.00 -20.02 2.35
C LYS A 60 -35.11 -21.52 2.04
N LYS A 61 -35.64 -22.31 2.98
CA LYS A 61 -35.75 -23.76 2.85
C LYS A 61 -36.95 -24.14 1.98
N LYS A 62 -36.70 -24.60 0.75
CA LYS A 62 -37.75 -25.19 -0.11
C LYS A 62 -38.31 -26.45 0.55
N VAL A 63 -39.63 -26.64 0.44
CA VAL A 63 -40.30 -27.85 0.93
C VAL A 63 -39.94 -29.04 0.04
N GLY A 64 -39.38 -30.09 0.63
CA GLY A 64 -39.00 -31.30 -0.12
C GLY A 64 -40.12 -32.35 -0.19
N PRO A 65 -39.87 -33.47 -0.89
CA PRO A 65 -40.84 -34.54 -1.09
C PRO A 65 -41.17 -35.34 0.18
N GLU A 66 -40.39 -35.19 1.25
CA GLU A 66 -40.68 -35.73 2.58
C GLU A 66 -41.94 -35.11 3.20
N ASN A 67 -42.31 -33.91 2.77
CA ASN A 67 -43.51 -33.25 3.28
C ASN A 67 -44.75 -33.84 2.62
N LYS A 68 -45.70 -34.31 3.45
CA LYS A 68 -47.00 -34.85 3.02
C LYS A 68 -47.74 -33.89 2.08
N GLY A 69 -47.61 -32.58 2.30
CA GLY A 69 -48.21 -31.55 1.45
C GLY A 69 -47.64 -31.54 0.04
N PHE A 70 -46.31 -31.69 -0.11
CA PHE A 70 -45.67 -31.78 -1.43
C PHE A 70 -46.08 -33.07 -2.15
N SER A 71 -46.15 -34.20 -1.42
CA SER A 71 -46.63 -35.47 -1.98
C SER A 71 -48.07 -35.38 -2.49
N LEU A 72 -48.95 -34.69 -1.75
CA LEU A 72 -50.33 -34.45 -2.18
C LEU A 72 -50.39 -33.55 -3.42
N LEU A 73 -49.65 -32.44 -3.43
CA LEU A 73 -49.57 -31.53 -4.58
C LEU A 73 -49.08 -32.25 -5.83
N SER A 74 -48.02 -33.05 -5.71
CA SER A 74 -47.48 -33.85 -6.82
C SER A 74 -48.53 -34.83 -7.38
N LYS A 75 -49.30 -35.50 -6.50
CA LYS A 75 -50.41 -36.37 -6.92
C LYS A 75 -51.56 -35.63 -7.60
N MET A 76 -51.75 -34.34 -7.30
CA MET A 76 -52.73 -33.48 -7.96
C MET A 76 -52.22 -32.87 -9.27
N GLY A 77 -51.03 -33.26 -9.74
CA GLY A 77 -50.45 -32.80 -11.00
C GLY A 77 -49.57 -31.55 -10.90
N TYR A 78 -49.17 -31.14 -9.69
CA TYR A 78 -48.17 -30.09 -9.51
C TYR A 78 -46.80 -30.55 -10.01
N ILE A 79 -46.17 -29.72 -10.86
CA ILE A 79 -44.80 -29.92 -11.35
C ILE A 79 -43.90 -28.94 -10.59
N PRO A 80 -42.84 -29.43 -9.91
CA PRO A 80 -41.96 -28.57 -9.11
C PRO A 80 -41.33 -27.48 -9.97
N GLY A 81 -41.42 -26.24 -9.51
CA GLY A 81 -40.87 -25.06 -10.19
C GLY A 81 -41.80 -24.41 -11.23
N LYS A 82 -42.99 -24.96 -11.48
CA LYS A 82 -44.02 -24.28 -12.28
C LYS A 82 -45.06 -23.58 -11.40
N GLY A 83 -45.60 -22.50 -11.92
CA GLY A 83 -46.75 -21.82 -11.34
C GLY A 83 -48.00 -22.70 -11.31
N LEU A 84 -48.88 -22.48 -10.33
CA LEU A 84 -50.20 -23.13 -10.27
C LEU A 84 -51.19 -22.48 -11.25
N GLY A 85 -52.23 -23.22 -11.65
CA GLY A 85 -53.30 -22.75 -12.54
C GLY A 85 -53.32 -23.43 -13.91
N LYS A 86 -54.42 -23.29 -14.65
CA LYS A 86 -54.69 -24.02 -15.92
C LYS A 86 -53.59 -23.86 -16.98
N ASN A 87 -52.97 -22.67 -17.02
CA ASN A 87 -51.87 -22.35 -17.93
C ASN A 87 -50.52 -22.16 -17.19
N ALA A 88 -50.41 -22.62 -15.94
CA ALA A 88 -49.26 -22.40 -15.05
C ALA A 88 -48.90 -20.90 -14.83
N THR A 89 -49.90 -20.02 -14.84
CA THR A 89 -49.75 -18.56 -14.73
C THR A 89 -49.55 -18.04 -13.31
N GLY A 90 -49.70 -18.90 -12.29
CA GLY A 90 -49.49 -18.52 -10.90
C GLY A 90 -48.02 -18.23 -10.59
N ILE A 91 -47.79 -17.46 -9.53
CA ILE A 91 -46.44 -17.15 -9.06
C ILE A 91 -45.80 -18.43 -8.51
N ALA A 92 -44.59 -18.76 -8.98
CA ALA A 92 -43.89 -19.99 -8.59
C ALA A 92 -43.18 -19.84 -7.23
N ASP A 93 -42.69 -18.64 -6.92
CA ASP A 93 -42.01 -18.31 -5.67
C ASP A 93 -42.95 -17.57 -4.71
N PRO A 94 -42.86 -17.80 -3.39
CA PRO A 94 -43.69 -17.10 -2.42
C PRO A 94 -43.40 -15.61 -2.39
N VAL A 95 -44.43 -14.80 -2.13
CA VAL A 95 -44.28 -13.34 -2.01
C VAL A 95 -43.40 -13.01 -0.81
N ALA A 96 -42.39 -12.16 -1.03
CA ALA A 96 -41.51 -11.70 0.03
C ALA A 96 -42.28 -10.84 1.04
N ILE A 97 -42.06 -11.11 2.33
CA ILE A 97 -42.67 -10.35 3.43
C ILE A 97 -41.56 -9.58 4.13
N GLU A 98 -41.70 -8.26 4.19
CA GLU A 98 -40.86 -7.39 5.00
C GLU A 98 -41.43 -7.30 6.40
N ILE A 99 -40.74 -7.90 7.38
CA ILE A 99 -41.14 -7.79 8.79
C ILE A 99 -40.41 -6.59 9.40
N PRO A 100 -41.11 -5.47 9.70
CA PRO A 100 -40.49 -4.31 10.33
C PRO A 100 -39.95 -4.69 11.70
N GLN A 101 -38.74 -4.23 12.00
CA GLN A 101 -38.13 -4.45 13.31
C GLN A 101 -38.47 -3.28 14.23
N GLY A 102 -39.22 -3.54 15.31
CA GLY A 102 -39.56 -2.53 16.30
C GLY A 102 -40.83 -1.72 15.96
N ARG A 103 -40.88 -0.47 16.42
CA ARG A 103 -42.02 0.46 16.28
C ARG A 103 -41.66 1.66 15.41
N GLU A 104 -40.86 1.44 14.37
CA GLU A 104 -40.48 2.48 13.42
C GLU A 104 -41.68 2.84 12.51
N GLY A 105 -41.74 4.09 12.04
CA GLY A 105 -42.77 4.55 11.12
C GLY A 105 -42.63 3.95 9.73
N LEU A 106 -43.74 3.82 9.01
CA LEU A 106 -43.74 3.41 7.61
C LEU A 106 -42.89 4.39 6.77
N GLY A 107 -41.92 3.88 5.99
CA GLY A 107 -40.99 4.69 5.18
C GLY A 107 -39.61 4.93 5.81
N PHE A 108 -39.45 4.72 7.12
CA PHE A 108 -38.17 4.92 7.81
C PHE A 108 -37.05 3.99 7.31
N ALA A 109 -37.39 2.75 6.94
CA ALA A 109 -36.43 1.78 6.42
C ALA A 109 -35.80 2.21 5.08
N SER A 110 -36.56 2.89 4.19
CA SER A 110 -36.03 3.40 2.92
C SER A 110 -35.03 4.52 3.17
N GLU A 111 -35.42 5.51 3.96
CA GLU A 111 -34.56 6.66 4.28
C GLU A 111 -33.28 6.22 5.02
N LYS A 112 -33.41 5.26 5.93
CA LYS A 112 -32.25 4.70 6.64
C LYS A 112 -31.31 3.97 5.69
N ASN A 113 -31.83 3.16 4.78
CA ASN A 113 -31.00 2.46 3.78
C ASN A 113 -30.31 3.44 2.83
N GLU A 114 -31.01 4.47 2.36
CA GLU A 114 -30.45 5.53 1.53
C GLU A 114 -29.32 6.28 2.24
N ARG A 115 -29.49 6.59 3.53
CA ARG A 115 -28.43 7.22 4.34
C ARG A 115 -27.21 6.31 4.50
N ILE A 116 -27.42 5.01 4.75
CA ILE A 116 -26.33 4.03 4.89
C ILE A 116 -25.55 3.90 3.58
N THR A 117 -26.25 3.68 2.45
CA THR A 117 -25.58 3.54 1.14
C THR A 117 -24.86 4.83 0.74
N PHE A 118 -25.43 5.99 1.03
CA PHE A 118 -24.77 7.28 0.83
C PHE A 118 -23.47 7.39 1.64
N GLN A 119 -23.50 7.02 2.92
CA GLN A 119 -22.33 7.05 3.78
C GLN A 119 -21.24 6.05 3.34
N GLU A 120 -21.64 4.85 2.93
CA GLU A 120 -20.73 3.84 2.37
C GLU A 120 -20.07 4.34 1.08
N ASN A 121 -20.85 4.94 0.17
CA ASN A 121 -20.34 5.50 -1.07
C ASN A 121 -19.35 6.65 -0.81
N ILE A 122 -19.64 7.54 0.13
CA ILE A 122 -18.70 8.59 0.54
C ILE A 122 -17.42 7.97 1.10
N GLY A 123 -17.53 6.97 1.97
CA GLY A 123 -16.36 6.29 2.54
C GLY A 123 -15.48 5.64 1.47
N GLN A 124 -16.11 4.99 0.47
CA GLN A 124 -15.39 4.43 -0.68
C GLN A 124 -14.69 5.50 -1.51
N GLN A 125 -15.37 6.62 -1.79
CA GLN A 125 -14.79 7.74 -2.54
C GLN A 125 -13.58 8.35 -1.82
N ILE A 126 -13.67 8.57 -0.51
CA ILE A 126 -12.54 9.05 0.30
C ILE A 126 -11.36 8.07 0.23
N GLN A 127 -11.63 6.76 0.32
CA GLN A 127 -10.56 5.76 0.20
C GLN A 127 -9.91 5.71 -1.18
N ILE A 128 -10.70 5.86 -2.25
CA ILE A 128 -10.18 5.91 -3.63
C ILE A 128 -9.30 7.14 -3.79
N ALA A 129 -9.81 8.33 -3.42
CA ALA A 129 -9.07 9.58 -3.49
C ALA A 129 -7.75 9.51 -2.70
N TYR A 130 -7.80 8.96 -1.49
CA TYR A 130 -6.61 8.77 -0.65
C TYR A 130 -5.59 7.83 -1.31
N LYS A 131 -6.03 6.70 -1.89
CA LYS A 131 -5.14 5.78 -2.61
C LYS A 131 -4.51 6.42 -3.83
N GLU A 132 -5.26 7.21 -4.58
CA GLU A 132 -4.76 7.94 -5.75
C GLU A 132 -3.71 8.99 -5.37
N GLU A 133 -3.97 9.77 -4.31
CA GLU A 133 -3.01 10.75 -3.78
C GLU A 133 -1.73 10.07 -3.26
N PHE A 134 -1.86 8.94 -2.57
CA PHE A 134 -0.72 8.16 -2.13
C PHE A 134 0.12 7.65 -3.32
N ARG A 135 -0.54 7.14 -4.37
CA ARG A 135 0.15 6.65 -5.57
C ARG A 135 0.88 7.78 -6.30
N SER A 136 0.27 8.96 -6.45
CA SER A 136 0.88 10.10 -7.13
C SER A 136 2.09 10.65 -6.34
N THR A 137 1.95 10.80 -5.02
CA THR A 137 3.05 11.23 -4.15
C THR A 137 4.20 10.24 -4.15
N MET A 138 3.92 8.93 -4.09
CA MET A 138 4.96 7.91 -4.19
C MET A 138 5.61 7.89 -5.57
N ALA A 139 4.85 7.98 -6.66
CA ALA A 139 5.40 8.04 -8.02
C ALA A 139 6.37 9.21 -8.20
N MET A 140 6.01 10.41 -7.72
CA MET A 140 6.88 11.59 -7.75
C MET A 140 8.18 11.34 -6.96
N ARG A 141 8.09 10.74 -5.77
CA ARG A 141 9.27 10.40 -4.97
C ARG A 141 10.16 9.36 -5.65
N PHE A 142 9.58 8.32 -6.25
CA PHE A 142 10.35 7.33 -7.00
C PHE A 142 11.08 7.96 -8.18
N GLN A 143 10.40 8.83 -8.93
CA GLN A 143 10.99 9.56 -10.05
C GLN A 143 12.15 10.45 -9.60
N GLN A 144 11.98 11.21 -8.51
CA GLN A 144 13.04 12.03 -7.95
C GLN A 144 14.22 11.20 -7.44
N ASN A 145 13.96 10.10 -6.74
CA ASN A 145 15.00 9.20 -6.24
C ASN A 145 15.76 8.50 -7.38
N ARG A 146 15.08 8.13 -8.48
CA ARG A 146 15.72 7.58 -9.69
C ARG A 146 16.70 8.61 -10.28
N LEU A 147 16.23 9.85 -10.47
CA LEU A 147 17.06 10.91 -11.03
C LEU A 147 18.24 11.23 -10.12
N ASN A 148 18.04 11.29 -8.80
CA ASN A 148 19.13 11.46 -7.84
C ASN A 148 20.20 10.37 -7.97
N ARG A 149 19.80 9.10 -8.11
CA ARG A 149 20.75 7.99 -8.30
C ARG A 149 21.52 8.11 -9.60
N GLN A 150 20.85 8.44 -10.71
CA GLN A 150 21.49 8.67 -12.01
C GLN A 150 22.47 9.85 -11.96
N LEU A 151 22.09 10.92 -11.24
CA LEU A 151 22.94 12.08 -11.05
C LEU A 151 24.18 11.72 -10.23
N ASP A 152 24.03 10.97 -9.14
CA ASP A 152 25.16 10.54 -8.32
C ASP A 152 26.12 9.61 -9.07
N THR A 153 25.62 8.73 -9.92
CA THR A 153 26.49 7.94 -10.81
C THR A 153 27.19 8.83 -11.83
N ALA A 154 26.49 9.76 -12.48
CA ALA A 154 27.11 10.70 -13.43
C ALA A 154 28.18 11.59 -12.77
N ARG A 155 27.95 12.04 -11.53
CA ARG A 155 28.94 12.82 -10.75
C ARG A 155 30.20 12.02 -10.48
N ARG A 156 30.06 10.75 -10.12
CA ARG A 156 31.20 9.84 -9.90
C ARG A 156 31.99 9.63 -11.19
N THR A 157 31.31 9.35 -12.30
CA THR A 157 31.98 9.17 -13.60
C THR A 157 32.68 10.44 -14.06
N CYS A 158 32.07 11.62 -13.85
CA CYS A 158 32.69 12.90 -14.16
C CYS A 158 33.97 13.11 -13.38
N ARG A 159 33.93 12.91 -12.05
CA ARG A 159 35.12 13.00 -11.20
C ARG A 159 36.22 12.05 -11.67
N ASP A 160 35.89 10.81 -12.00
CA ASP A 160 36.86 9.81 -12.44
C ASP A 160 37.51 10.17 -13.79
N LEU A 161 36.74 10.72 -14.73
CA LEU A 161 37.24 11.20 -16.03
C LEU A 161 38.09 12.47 -15.89
N ASP A 162 37.64 13.42 -15.06
CA ASP A 162 38.40 14.64 -14.74
C ASP A 162 39.73 14.31 -14.08
N MET A 163 39.75 13.35 -13.14
CA MET A 163 40.98 12.90 -12.49
C MET A 163 41.96 12.26 -13.47
N LYS A 164 41.47 11.50 -14.48
CA LYS A 164 42.30 10.95 -15.55
C LYS A 164 42.91 12.06 -16.43
N GLU A 165 42.16 13.13 -16.68
CA GLU A 165 42.65 14.31 -17.40
C GLU A 165 43.46 15.30 -16.53
N SER A 166 43.77 14.92 -15.28
CA SER A 166 44.50 15.74 -14.30
C SER A 166 43.83 17.05 -13.88
N ILE A 167 42.51 17.18 -14.06
CA ILE A 167 41.70 18.30 -13.59
C ILE A 167 41.43 18.12 -12.10
N LYS A 168 42.03 19.00 -11.26
CA LYS A 168 41.93 18.91 -9.79
C LYS A 168 40.78 19.74 -9.20
N THR A 169 40.19 20.63 -9.98
CA THR A 169 39.11 21.53 -9.56
C THR A 169 37.92 21.37 -10.50
N PRO A 170 36.71 21.07 -9.99
CA PRO A 170 35.53 20.90 -10.84
C PRO A 170 35.16 22.23 -11.50
N VAL A 171 34.69 22.16 -12.76
CA VAL A 171 34.21 23.34 -13.51
C VAL A 171 32.96 23.94 -12.84
N HIS A 172 32.13 23.10 -12.22
CA HIS A 172 30.96 23.52 -11.45
C HIS A 172 30.85 22.68 -10.17
N GLU A 173 30.64 23.31 -9.01
CA GLU A 173 30.61 22.66 -7.69
C GLU A 173 29.62 21.48 -7.59
N SER A 174 28.55 21.50 -8.40
CA SER A 174 27.55 20.42 -8.43
C SER A 174 27.92 19.21 -9.30
N PHE A 175 28.98 19.28 -10.10
CA PHE A 175 29.37 18.20 -11.03
C PHE A 175 30.16 17.09 -10.34
N TRP A 176 30.76 17.38 -9.20
CA TRP A 176 31.42 16.38 -8.37
C TRP A 176 30.54 16.01 -7.18
N PRO A 177 30.68 14.78 -6.64
CA PRO A 177 30.05 14.44 -5.37
C PRO A 177 30.51 15.41 -4.28
N PRO A 178 29.62 15.87 -3.38
CA PRO A 178 30.03 16.62 -2.21
C PRO A 178 31.12 15.86 -1.47
N VAL A 179 32.22 16.53 -1.16
CA VAL A 179 33.28 15.93 -0.36
C VAL A 179 32.73 15.86 1.06
N ASP A 180 32.50 14.65 1.58
CA ASP A 180 32.22 14.48 3.00
C ASP A 180 33.35 15.15 3.78
N PRO A 181 33.06 16.03 4.76
CA PRO A 181 34.10 16.62 5.57
C PRO A 181 34.84 15.49 6.26
N VAL A 182 36.04 15.18 5.75
CA VAL A 182 36.96 14.24 6.38
C VAL A 182 37.22 14.78 7.77
N PRO A 183 36.94 14.02 8.85
CA PRO A 183 37.46 14.38 10.16
C PRO A 183 38.97 14.47 9.99
N THR A 184 39.53 15.68 10.07
CA THR A 184 40.98 15.86 10.11
C THR A 184 41.45 15.09 11.33
N GLU A 185 42.06 13.93 11.11
CA GLU A 185 42.80 13.25 12.15
C GLU A 185 43.99 14.16 12.50
N ASP A 186 43.81 14.97 13.53
CA ASP A 186 44.92 15.58 14.24
C ASP A 186 45.77 14.43 14.77
N ILE A 187 46.94 14.23 14.15
CA ILE A 187 47.94 13.26 14.56
C ILE A 187 48.56 13.77 15.87
N ASP A 188 47.87 13.53 16.99
CA ASP A 188 48.45 13.64 18.32
C ASP A 188 49.17 12.33 18.64
N ASN A 189 50.47 12.38 18.38
CA ASN A 189 51.44 11.32 18.61
C ASN A 189 51.66 11.12 20.13
N ALA A 190 50.89 10.22 20.76
CA ALA A 190 51.13 9.81 22.15
C ALA A 190 50.86 8.31 22.40
N LYS A 191 51.96 7.54 22.35
CA LYS A 191 52.33 6.39 23.22
C LYS A 191 51.31 5.24 23.46
N TYR A 192 51.65 4.09 22.87
CA TYR A 192 51.47 2.69 23.29
C TYR A 192 50.65 2.38 24.56
N GLY A 193 49.63 1.52 24.37
CA GLY A 193 49.05 0.66 25.41
C GLY A 193 48.07 -0.35 24.81
N SER A 194 48.40 -1.64 24.81
CA SER A 194 47.54 -2.72 24.33
C SER A 194 46.26 -2.87 25.17
N GLY A 195 45.10 -3.02 24.53
CA GLY A 195 43.86 -3.38 25.21
C GLY A 195 42.71 -3.67 24.25
N SER A 196 42.44 -4.97 24.07
CA SER A 196 41.17 -5.63 23.74
C SER A 196 40.07 -4.86 22.98
N ARG A 197 39.74 -5.39 21.79
CA ARG A 197 38.54 -5.07 20.99
C ARG A 197 37.27 -5.25 21.83
N SER A 198 36.63 -4.14 22.19
CA SER A 198 35.21 -4.10 22.59
C SER A 198 34.50 -3.05 21.73
N SER A 199 33.57 -3.53 20.91
CA SER A 199 32.68 -2.73 20.07
C SER A 199 31.72 -1.92 20.95
N ASN A 200 32.05 -0.65 21.18
CA ASN A 200 31.15 0.30 21.81
C ASN A 200 30.11 0.79 20.79
N PHE A 201 28.98 0.11 20.72
CA PHE A 201 27.74 0.65 20.17
C PHE A 201 27.22 1.70 21.17
N LYS A 202 27.28 2.98 20.83
CA LYS A 202 26.76 4.06 21.70
C LYS A 202 25.24 3.94 21.78
N LEU A 203 24.78 3.36 22.89
CA LEU A 203 23.40 3.40 23.36
C LEU A 203 23.03 4.86 23.68
N VAL A 204 22.26 5.50 22.80
CA VAL A 204 21.61 6.78 23.09
C VAL A 204 20.55 6.55 24.16
N LYS A 205 20.84 6.98 25.39
CA LYS A 205 19.86 7.08 26.50
C LYS A 205 18.86 8.20 26.21
N GLY A 206 17.83 7.90 25.43
CA GLY A 206 16.59 8.67 25.38
C GLY A 206 15.62 8.13 26.43
N LYS A 207 15.16 8.98 27.36
CA LYS A 207 14.14 8.65 28.36
C LYS A 207 12.82 8.31 27.64
N LEU A 208 12.30 7.10 27.85
CA LEU A 208 10.92 6.74 27.51
C LEU A 208 9.94 7.60 28.34
N PRO A 209 8.91 8.22 27.74
CA PRO A 209 7.92 8.96 28.52
C PRO A 209 7.00 8.00 29.25
N VAL A 210 6.86 8.25 30.56
CA VAL A 210 5.85 7.66 31.44
C VAL A 210 4.47 8.04 30.93
N ARG A 211 3.62 7.03 30.68
CA ARG A 211 2.20 7.21 30.35
C ARG A 211 1.46 7.65 31.61
N VAL A 212 0.98 8.90 31.64
CA VAL A 212 -0.05 9.33 32.60
C VAL A 212 -1.39 8.82 32.09
N VAL A 213 -2.09 8.05 32.91
CA VAL A 213 -3.45 7.58 32.66
C VAL A 213 -4.41 8.73 33.01
N LEU A 214 -5.19 9.15 32.03
CA LEU A 214 -6.41 9.94 32.22
C LEU A 214 -7.56 9.13 31.63
N ASP A 215 -8.58 8.89 32.44
CA ASP A 215 -9.76 8.07 32.16
C ASP A 215 -10.77 8.79 31.24
N HIS A 216 -11.38 7.99 30.32
CA HIS A 216 -12.69 8.13 29.62
C HIS A 216 -13.01 9.46 28.88
N GLU A 217 -13.50 9.50 27.63
CA GLU A 217 -14.78 8.99 27.11
C GLU A 217 -14.75 8.89 25.56
N VAL A 218 -15.39 7.85 25.00
CA VAL A 218 -16.05 7.70 23.68
C VAL A 218 -15.63 8.61 22.50
N GLY A 219 -15.04 8.02 21.45
CA GLY A 219 -15.04 8.62 20.10
C GLY A 219 -13.95 8.12 19.15
N VAL A 220 -14.37 7.44 18.07
CA VAL A 220 -13.63 7.15 16.82
C VAL A 220 -12.27 6.44 16.96
N SER A 221 -12.25 5.15 16.62
CA SER A 221 -11.01 4.39 16.42
C SER A 221 -10.28 4.88 15.16
N GLU A 222 -9.42 5.88 15.30
CA GLU A 222 -8.36 6.20 14.34
C GLU A 222 -7.14 5.30 14.59
N ASP A 223 -7.23 4.04 14.18
CA ASP A 223 -6.03 3.20 14.03
C ASP A 223 -5.44 3.44 12.62
N PHE A 224 -4.97 4.67 12.36
CA PHE A 224 -4.03 4.93 11.28
C PHE A 224 -2.62 4.59 11.80
N PRO A 225 -1.86 3.71 11.14
CA PRO A 225 -0.50 3.41 11.57
C PRO A 225 0.33 4.70 11.51
N ASP A 226 0.98 5.03 12.63
CA ASP A 226 1.91 6.15 12.81
C ASP A 226 2.71 6.40 11.53
N ASN A 227 2.32 7.46 10.83
CA ASN A 227 3.01 7.91 9.64
C ASN A 227 4.31 8.57 10.07
N ASP A 228 5.40 7.80 10.12
CA ASP A 228 6.78 8.26 10.35
C ASP A 228 7.25 9.33 9.32
N LEU A 229 6.40 9.73 8.35
CA LEU A 229 6.64 10.89 7.49
C LEU A 229 6.65 12.23 8.21
N ALA A 230 6.03 12.35 9.40
CA ALA A 230 6.05 13.60 10.17
C ALA A 230 7.39 13.88 10.89
N LYS A 231 8.35 12.93 10.85
CA LYS A 231 9.69 13.08 11.45
C LYS A 231 10.80 13.47 10.47
N LEU A 232 10.48 13.63 9.18
CA LEU A 232 11.43 14.16 8.20
C LEU A 232 11.34 15.68 8.20
N ASP A 233 12.48 16.31 8.46
CA ASP A 233 12.70 17.76 8.51
C ASP A 233 11.95 18.50 7.38
N PRO A 234 11.11 19.52 7.69
CA PRO A 234 10.42 20.36 6.70
C PRO A 234 11.36 21.07 5.71
N ASN A 235 12.66 21.18 6.02
CA ASN A 235 13.67 21.71 5.10
C ASN A 235 14.22 20.67 4.11
N TYR A 236 13.94 19.38 4.28
CA TYR A 236 14.27 18.35 3.31
C TYR A 236 13.29 18.34 2.12
N THR A 237 12.11 18.95 2.29
CA THR A 237 10.96 18.84 1.36
C THR A 237 10.92 19.84 0.21
N LYS A 238 12.05 20.40 -0.24
CA LYS A 238 12.05 21.18 -1.49
C LYS A 238 13.37 21.12 -2.26
N CYS A 239 13.85 19.93 -2.57
CA CYS A 239 14.67 19.79 -3.78
C CYS A 239 13.71 19.69 -4.97
N ASP A 240 13.46 20.83 -5.64
CA ASP A 240 12.61 20.88 -6.82
C ASP A 240 13.17 19.90 -7.88
N TYR A 241 12.38 18.89 -8.27
CA TYR A 241 12.74 17.89 -9.30
C TYR A 241 13.38 18.55 -10.53
N ALA A 242 12.82 19.70 -10.95
CA ALA A 242 13.32 20.50 -12.06
C ALA A 242 14.77 21.00 -11.87
N SER A 243 15.16 21.36 -10.65
CA SER A 243 16.53 21.81 -10.35
C SER A 243 17.52 20.65 -10.45
N ILE A 244 17.14 19.48 -9.93
CA ILE A 244 17.97 18.28 -10.02
C ILE A 244 18.10 17.84 -11.48
N GLN A 245 17.00 17.84 -12.23
CA GLN A 245 16.98 17.53 -13.66
C GLN A 245 17.86 18.48 -14.48
N LYS A 246 17.79 19.79 -14.23
CA LYS A 246 18.66 20.77 -14.91
C LYS A 246 20.15 20.49 -14.62
N ASN A 247 20.48 20.21 -13.37
CA ASN A 247 21.86 19.92 -12.97
C ASN A 247 22.38 18.64 -13.67
N PHE A 248 21.54 17.60 -13.73
CA PHE A 248 21.83 16.36 -14.44
C PHE A 248 22.09 16.61 -15.93
N LEU A 249 21.21 17.37 -16.62
CA LEU A 249 21.38 17.69 -18.04
C LEU A 249 22.65 18.51 -18.32
N GLN A 250 22.97 19.47 -17.46
CA GLN A 250 24.22 20.24 -17.55
C GLN A 250 25.46 19.35 -17.42
N LEU A 251 25.43 18.40 -16.47
CA LEU A 251 26.50 17.43 -16.29
C LEU A 251 26.65 16.48 -17.48
N LEU A 252 25.54 16.01 -18.06
CA LEU A 252 25.58 15.18 -19.27
C LEU A 252 26.16 15.95 -20.48
N SER A 253 25.78 17.22 -20.64
CA SER A 253 26.34 18.08 -21.69
C SER A 253 27.85 18.28 -21.52
N TYR A 254 28.32 18.43 -20.28
CA TYR A 254 29.75 18.50 -19.96
C TYR A 254 30.48 17.20 -20.31
N LEU A 255 29.95 16.06 -19.90
CA LEU A 255 30.53 14.73 -20.20
C LEU A 255 30.64 14.48 -21.71
N ARG A 256 29.63 14.88 -22.49
CA ARG A 256 29.65 14.73 -23.96
C ARG A 256 30.65 15.66 -24.63
N SER A 257 30.66 16.94 -24.27
CA SER A 257 31.50 17.95 -24.94
C SER A 257 32.98 17.91 -24.55
N ARG A 258 33.29 17.54 -23.30
CA ARG A 258 34.67 17.54 -22.81
C ARG A 258 35.34 16.18 -22.92
N HIS A 259 34.65 15.12 -22.50
CA HIS A 259 35.23 13.78 -22.39
C HIS A 259 34.80 12.83 -23.50
N ASN A 260 33.97 13.30 -24.46
CA ASN A 260 33.34 12.47 -25.49
C ASN A 260 32.69 11.22 -24.86
N TYR A 261 32.03 11.37 -23.70
CA TYR A 261 31.43 10.27 -22.94
C TYR A 261 29.91 10.32 -23.00
N CYS A 262 29.27 9.19 -23.29
CA CYS A 262 27.82 9.03 -23.21
C CYS A 262 27.43 8.24 -21.95
N PHE A 263 26.64 8.86 -21.07
CA PHE A 263 26.14 8.24 -19.85
C PHE A 263 25.23 7.02 -20.12
N TRP A 264 24.34 7.12 -21.11
CA TRP A 264 23.38 6.05 -21.44
C TRP A 264 24.04 4.86 -22.13
N CYS A 265 24.98 5.10 -23.04
CA CYS A 265 25.78 4.04 -23.64
C CYS A 265 26.80 3.47 -22.65
N SER A 266 27.16 4.20 -21.59
CA SER A 266 28.26 3.89 -20.67
C SER A 266 29.63 3.72 -21.36
N LEU A 267 29.86 4.44 -22.46
CA LEU A 267 31.09 4.37 -23.26
C LEU A 267 31.72 5.76 -23.45
N GLN A 268 33.06 5.75 -23.49
CA GLN A 268 33.89 6.88 -23.89
C GLN A 268 34.36 6.69 -25.33
N TYR A 269 34.12 7.70 -26.18
CA TYR A 269 34.52 7.71 -27.58
C TYR A 269 35.86 8.42 -27.75
N ARG A 270 36.52 8.20 -28.91
CA ARG A 270 37.84 8.79 -29.17
C ARG A 270 37.70 10.27 -29.54
N ASP A 271 36.74 10.58 -30.40
CA ASP A 271 36.51 11.92 -30.93
C ASP A 271 35.02 12.31 -30.89
N GLN A 272 34.76 13.61 -30.91
CA GLN A 272 33.40 14.17 -30.91
C GLN A 272 32.58 13.70 -32.13
N SER A 273 33.22 13.52 -33.29
CA SER A 273 32.57 13.02 -34.51
C SER A 273 32.10 11.57 -34.34
N GLU A 274 32.93 10.71 -33.71
CA GLU A 274 32.58 9.31 -33.45
C GLU A 274 31.39 9.20 -32.50
N LEU A 275 31.34 10.05 -31.46
CA LEU A 275 30.22 10.16 -30.55
C LEU A 275 28.92 10.53 -31.27
N LEU A 276 28.95 11.45 -32.24
CA LEU A 276 27.75 11.85 -32.99
C LEU A 276 27.26 10.77 -33.96
N ASP A 277 28.17 9.98 -34.53
CA ASP A 277 27.83 8.95 -35.51
C ASP A 277 27.37 7.64 -34.84
N GLN A 278 27.96 7.26 -33.70
CA GLN A 278 27.68 5.99 -33.03
C GLN A 278 26.65 6.09 -31.91
N CYS A 279 26.46 7.26 -31.30
CA CYS A 279 25.53 7.42 -30.17
C CYS A 279 24.09 7.69 -30.67
N PRO A 280 23.08 6.91 -30.22
CA PRO A 280 21.67 7.09 -30.62
C PRO A 280 21.09 8.49 -30.32
N GLY A 281 21.59 9.17 -29.28
CA GLY A 281 21.29 10.58 -29.03
C GLY A 281 21.74 11.06 -27.65
N GLU A 282 21.02 12.05 -27.09
CA GLU A 282 21.37 12.70 -25.81
C GLU A 282 20.43 12.32 -24.66
N ASN A 283 19.21 11.87 -24.98
CA ASN A 283 18.17 11.54 -24.00
C ASN A 283 18.11 10.03 -23.70
N GLU A 284 17.55 9.68 -22.54
CA GLU A 284 17.33 8.28 -22.11
C GLU A 284 16.50 7.52 -23.15
N ASP A 285 15.36 8.09 -23.58
CA ASP A 285 14.39 7.47 -24.49
C ASP A 285 14.95 7.07 -25.87
N GLN A 286 16.13 7.57 -26.25
CA GLN A 286 16.78 7.24 -27.52
C GLN A 286 17.66 5.99 -27.44
N HIS A 287 17.86 5.46 -26.22
CA HIS A 287 18.75 4.33 -25.93
C HIS A 287 18.00 3.09 -25.38
N ASP A 288 16.66 3.14 -25.36
CA ASP A 288 15.78 2.03 -24.96
C ASP A 288 15.59 1.00 -26.09
#